data_AF-A0AAD5MBV2-F1
#
_entry.id   AF-A0AAD5MBV2-F1
#
_cell.length_a   1.000
_cell.length_b   1.000
_cell.length_c   1.000
_cell.angle_alpha   90.00
_cell.angle_beta   90.00
_cell.angle_gamma   90.00
#
_symmetry.space_group_name_H-M   'P 1'
#
loop_
_entity.id
_entity.type
_entity.pdbx_description
1 polymer ?
#
loop_
_entity_poly.entity_id
_entity_poly.type
_entity_poly.pdbx_seq_one_letter_code
_entity_poly.pdbx_strand_id
1 'polypeptide(L)'
;MGIDRASDIVTLLLERNPRLERVSVLGTPFTAHALHCVYYMLQSGYDDFSDSEVAECATVVCAALRKHLLNLGVQMAGSACLYHLCKMKRISRLSVSTVRKCVDRCLDAAETYPETTQLQKNVWLTICNDYLLQLSGINFYRTCKVALESMLINNDAGVSRMTIAIVSIVAPKMRSQDARILPVMLDT
;
A
#
# COMPACT_ATOMS: atom_id res chain seq x y z
N MET A 1 23.43 -1.16 16.56
CA MET A 1 22.29 -1.17 17.51
C MET A 1 21.19 -0.32 16.90
N GLY A 2 20.20 -0.95 16.28
CA GLY A 2 19.18 -0.24 15.50
C GLY A 2 17.91 -1.06 15.49
N ILE A 3 17.19 -1.04 16.61
CA ILE A 3 15.85 -1.59 16.76
C ILE A 3 15.09 -0.59 17.65
N ASP A 4 13.92 -0.17 17.16
CA ASP A 4 12.72 0.26 17.91
C ASP A 4 12.14 1.69 17.95
N ARG A 5 12.53 2.63 17.07
CA ARG A 5 11.82 3.94 17.01
C ARG A 5 10.34 3.86 16.64
N ALA A 6 9.90 2.82 15.94
CA ALA A 6 8.49 2.62 15.61
C ALA A 6 7.64 2.16 16.82
N SER A 7 8.24 1.36 17.71
CA SER A 7 7.65 1.01 19.00
C SER A 7 7.61 2.23 19.92
N ASP A 8 8.63 3.10 19.86
CA ASP A 8 8.71 4.31 20.67
C ASP A 8 7.61 5.32 20.32
N ILE A 9 7.27 5.52 19.05
CA ILE A 9 6.15 6.41 18.65
C ILE A 9 4.81 5.86 19.13
N VAL A 10 4.63 4.55 19.02
CA VAL A 10 3.44 3.87 19.54
C VAL A 10 3.36 3.98 21.07
N THR A 11 4.48 3.84 21.77
CA THR A 11 4.59 3.98 23.23
C THR A 11 4.35 5.42 23.68
N LEU A 12 4.88 6.41 22.96
CA LEU A 12 4.62 7.84 23.19
C LEU A 12 3.14 8.22 22.98
N LEU A 13 2.45 7.56 22.04
CA LEU A 13 1.01 7.73 21.84
C LEU A 13 0.18 7.08 22.97
N LEU A 14 0.70 6.03 23.61
CA LEU A 14 0.11 5.35 24.77
C LEU A 14 0.29 6.14 26.07
N GLU A 15 1.48 6.69 26.34
CA GLU A 15 1.76 7.49 27.55
C GLU A 15 0.89 8.76 27.64
N ARG A 16 0.50 9.32 26.49
CA ARG A 16 -0.40 10.48 26.43
C ARG A 16 -1.88 10.14 26.62
N ASN A 17 -2.24 8.86 26.72
CA ASN A 17 -3.63 8.41 26.81
C ASN A 17 -3.81 7.29 27.85
N PRO A 18 -4.10 7.62 29.13
CA PRO A 18 -4.29 6.64 30.21
C PRO A 18 -5.50 5.69 30.03
N ARG A 19 -6.25 5.81 28.93
CA ARG A 19 -7.32 4.87 28.56
C ARG A 19 -6.82 3.66 27.74
N LEU A 20 -5.57 3.66 27.27
CA LEU A 20 -5.04 2.62 26.36
C LEU A 20 -4.18 1.54 27.04
N GLU A 21 -3.78 1.72 28.31
CA GLU A 21 -2.93 0.74 29.04
C GLU A 21 -3.56 -0.66 29.20
N ARG A 22 -4.89 -0.79 29.10
CA ARG A 22 -5.57 -2.09 29.23
C ARG A 22 -5.66 -2.92 27.95
N VAL A 23 -5.13 -2.44 26.81
CA VAL A 23 -5.29 -3.09 25.49
C VAL A 23 -4.00 -3.80 25.02
N SER A 24 -2.97 -3.88 25.87
CA SER A 24 -1.68 -4.53 25.56
C SER A 24 -1.73 -6.06 25.43
N VAL A 25 -2.89 -6.69 25.64
CA VAL A 25 -3.11 -8.14 25.46
C VAL A 25 -3.58 -8.50 24.03
N LEU A 26 -3.78 -7.51 23.14
CA LEU A 26 -4.35 -7.68 21.79
C LEU A 26 -3.50 -6.98 20.72
N GLY A 27 -2.32 -7.51 20.41
CA GLY A 27 -1.36 -6.85 19.51
C GLY A 27 -1.85 -6.56 18.08
N THR A 28 -2.79 -7.34 17.54
CA THR A 28 -3.26 -7.18 16.14
C THR A 28 -4.40 -6.15 15.97
N PRO A 29 -5.45 -6.14 16.82
CA PRO A 29 -6.45 -5.06 16.80
C PRO A 29 -5.84 -3.67 17.03
N PHE A 30 -4.80 -3.59 17.87
CA PHE A 30 -4.08 -2.35 18.13
C PHE A 30 -3.41 -1.79 16.86
N THR A 31 -2.72 -2.64 16.08
CA THR A 31 -2.08 -2.22 14.83
C THR A 31 -3.07 -1.64 13.82
N ALA A 32 -4.22 -2.30 13.63
CA ALA A 32 -5.25 -1.80 12.71
C ALA A 32 -5.78 -0.43 13.15
N HIS A 33 -6.04 -0.26 14.45
CA HIS A 33 -6.51 1.01 15.00
C HIS A 33 -5.47 2.13 14.86
N ALA A 34 -4.20 1.85 15.19
CA ALA A 34 -3.11 2.80 15.02
C ALA A 34 -2.97 3.25 13.56
N LEU A 35 -3.05 2.32 12.60
CA LEU A 35 -3.05 2.66 11.18
C LEU A 35 -4.27 3.48 10.76
N HIS A 36 -5.44 3.23 11.35
CA HIS A 36 -6.61 4.08 11.13
C HIS A 36 -6.38 5.52 11.60
N CYS A 37 -5.76 5.73 12.76
CA CYS A 37 -5.37 7.07 13.22
C CYS A 37 -4.38 7.73 12.26
N VAL A 38 -3.36 6.99 11.80
CA VAL A 38 -2.39 7.47 10.80
C VAL A 38 -3.09 7.87 9.51
N TYR A 39 -4.02 7.06 9.02
CA TYR A 39 -4.84 7.38 7.85
C TYR A 39 -5.55 8.73 8.01
N TYR A 40 -6.22 8.97 9.13
CA TYR A 40 -6.91 10.25 9.36
C TYR A 40 -5.95 11.43 9.36
N MET A 41 -4.79 11.31 10.01
CA MET A 41 -3.78 12.38 10.02
C MET A 41 -3.24 12.66 8.60
N LEU A 42 -2.97 11.62 7.80
CA LEU A 42 -2.53 11.77 6.41
C LEU A 42 -3.63 12.31 5.47
N GLN A 43 -4.90 12.08 5.82
CA GLN A 43 -6.03 12.57 5.05
C GLN A 43 -6.24 14.07 5.27
N SER A 44 -6.24 14.53 6.53
CA SER A 44 -6.60 15.91 6.88
C SER A 44 -5.41 16.86 7.02
N GLY A 45 -4.23 16.38 7.40
CA GLY A 45 -3.08 17.20 7.80
C GLY A 45 -1.76 16.77 7.19
N TYR A 46 -1.75 16.16 6.00
CA TYR A 46 -0.51 15.66 5.38
C TYR A 46 0.60 16.71 5.27
N ASP A 47 0.23 17.95 4.98
CA ASP A 47 1.19 19.03 4.75
C ASP A 47 1.83 19.52 6.07
N ASP A 48 1.28 19.12 7.22
CA ASP A 48 1.84 19.40 8.55
C ASP A 48 3.02 18.48 8.90
N PHE A 49 3.17 17.36 8.17
CA PHE A 49 4.27 16.41 8.38
C PHE A 49 5.55 16.94 7.72
N SER A 50 6.67 16.83 8.41
CA SER A 50 8.01 16.96 7.82
C SER A 50 8.34 15.77 6.89
N ASP A 51 9.34 15.93 6.04
CA ASP A 51 9.78 14.84 5.14
C ASP A 51 10.28 13.61 5.91
N SER A 52 10.89 13.82 7.08
CA SER A 52 11.32 12.73 7.96
C SER A 52 10.13 11.94 8.50
N GLU A 53 9.08 12.63 8.98
CA GLU A 53 7.87 11.97 9.50
C GLU A 53 7.10 11.24 8.41
N VAL A 54 7.04 11.79 7.19
CA VAL A 54 6.46 11.11 6.02
C VAL A 54 7.22 9.83 5.70
N ALA A 55 8.56 9.87 5.70
CA ALA A 55 9.39 8.70 5.42
C ALA A 55 9.27 7.62 6.50
N GLU A 56 9.22 8.02 7.77
CA GLU A 56 9.01 7.11 8.90
C GLU A 56 7.62 6.48 8.86
N CYS A 57 6.59 7.28 8.60
CA CYS A 57 5.21 6.82 8.43
C CYS A 57 5.12 5.74 7.34
N ALA A 58 5.68 6.00 6.14
CA ALA A 58 5.70 5.02 5.06
C ALA A 58 6.43 3.72 5.46
N THR A 59 7.52 3.83 6.22
CA THR A 59 8.29 2.68 6.71
C THR A 59 7.48 1.83 7.69
N VAL A 60 6.82 2.47 8.66
CA VAL A 60 5.99 1.80 9.68
C VAL A 60 4.77 1.14 9.03
N VAL A 61 4.06 1.85 8.16
CA VAL A 61 2.92 1.30 7.41
C VAL A 61 3.36 0.08 6.60
N CYS A 62 4.48 0.16 5.89
CA CYS A 62 4.98 -0.98 5.11
C CYS A 62 5.33 -2.18 6.01
N ALA A 63 5.97 -1.94 7.15
CA ALA A 63 6.31 -2.99 8.10
C ALA A 63 5.05 -3.66 8.68
N ALA A 64 4.03 -2.89 9.03
CA ALA A 64 2.76 -3.40 9.55
C ALA A 64 2.03 -4.26 8.50
N LEU A 65 1.92 -3.78 7.26
CA LEU A 65 1.30 -4.52 6.16
C LEU A 65 2.02 -5.85 5.89
N ARG A 66 3.36 -5.85 5.94
CA ARG A 66 4.16 -7.08 5.77
C ARG A 66 3.98 -8.06 6.93
N LYS A 67 4.00 -7.57 8.17
CA LYS A 67 3.92 -8.41 9.37
C LYS A 67 2.53 -9.04 9.54
N HIS A 68 1.48 -8.34 9.13
CA HIS A 68 0.09 -8.75 9.31
C HIS A 68 -0.61 -8.98 7.96
N LEU A 69 0.04 -9.74 7.08
CA LEU A 69 -0.45 -10.01 5.72
C LEU A 69 -1.88 -10.57 5.72
N LEU A 70 -2.17 -11.52 6.61
CA LEU A 70 -3.47 -12.20 6.72
C LEU A 70 -4.46 -11.49 7.67
N ASN A 71 -4.24 -10.21 7.98
CA ASN A 71 -5.20 -9.40 8.73
C ASN A 71 -5.83 -8.31 7.86
N LEU A 72 -7.09 -8.50 7.50
CA LEU A 72 -7.82 -7.58 6.62
C LEU A 72 -7.90 -6.16 7.18
N GLY A 73 -8.11 -5.99 8.50
CA GLY A 73 -8.19 -4.67 9.13
C GLY A 73 -6.88 -3.88 8.98
N VAL A 74 -5.74 -4.55 9.18
CA VAL A 74 -4.42 -3.95 8.95
C VAL A 74 -4.20 -3.64 7.47
N GLN A 75 -4.56 -4.55 6.56
CA GLN A 75 -4.41 -4.32 5.12
C GLN A 75 -5.28 -3.17 4.62
N MET A 76 -6.52 -3.06 5.08
CA MET A 76 -7.44 -1.97 4.75
C MET A 76 -6.90 -0.62 5.21
N ALA A 77 -6.54 -0.49 6.48
CA ALA A 77 -6.05 0.77 7.04
C ALA A 77 -4.68 1.15 6.45
N GLY A 78 -3.77 0.18 6.34
CA GLY A 78 -2.42 0.43 5.82
C GLY A 78 -2.43 0.76 4.33
N SER A 79 -3.23 0.09 3.49
CA SER A 79 -3.37 0.44 2.06
C SER A 79 -3.96 1.84 1.86
N ALA A 80 -4.90 2.26 2.71
CA ALA A 80 -5.41 3.63 2.71
C ALA A 80 -4.32 4.66 3.06
N CYS A 81 -3.45 4.35 4.04
CA CYS A 81 -2.28 5.18 4.36
C CYS A 81 -1.34 5.29 3.16
N LEU A 82 -1.01 4.16 2.50
CA LEU A 82 -0.14 4.15 1.33
C LEU A 82 -0.68 5.01 0.18
N TYR A 83 -1.99 4.96 -0.07
CA TYR A 83 -2.63 5.86 -1.03
C TYR A 83 -2.38 7.32 -0.67
N HIS A 84 -2.65 7.74 0.56
CA HIS A 84 -2.47 9.14 0.96
C HIS A 84 -1.00 9.59 0.97
N LEU A 85 -0.06 8.69 1.26
CA LEU A 85 1.39 8.94 1.18
C LEU A 85 1.86 9.12 -0.27
N CYS A 86 1.26 8.38 -1.21
CA CYS A 86 1.66 8.38 -2.61
C CYS A 86 0.75 9.22 -3.53
N LYS A 87 -0.28 9.88 -2.99
CA LYS A 87 -1.27 10.61 -3.79
C LYS A 87 -0.64 11.82 -4.49
N MET A 88 -0.85 11.94 -5.80
CA MET A 88 -0.40 13.10 -6.59
C MET A 88 1.10 13.38 -6.38
N LYS A 89 1.48 14.63 -6.09
CA LYS A 89 2.87 15.04 -5.90
C LYS A 89 3.47 14.58 -4.56
N ARG A 90 2.68 14.06 -3.62
CA ARG A 90 3.15 13.61 -2.29
C ARG A 90 4.21 12.52 -2.39
N ILE A 91 4.09 11.65 -3.40
CA ILE A 91 5.05 10.57 -3.69
C ILE A 91 6.49 11.08 -3.90
N SER A 92 6.68 12.33 -4.32
CA SER A 92 8.00 12.93 -4.54
C SER A 92 8.78 13.20 -3.24
N ARG A 93 8.08 13.22 -2.10
CA ARG A 93 8.68 13.35 -0.75
C ARG A 93 9.28 12.03 -0.26
N LEU A 94 9.02 10.93 -0.95
CA LEU A 94 9.51 9.60 -0.61
C LEU A 94 10.71 9.22 -1.47
N SER A 95 11.68 8.53 -0.87
CA SER A 95 12.76 7.91 -1.64
C SER A 95 12.20 6.87 -2.62
N VAL A 96 12.86 6.69 -3.76
CA VAL A 96 12.49 5.65 -4.75
C VAL A 96 12.45 4.25 -4.10
N SER A 97 13.35 3.95 -3.16
CA SER A 97 13.34 2.67 -2.45
C SER A 97 12.09 2.51 -1.57
N THR A 98 11.62 3.58 -0.94
CA THR A 98 10.40 3.56 -0.12
C THR A 98 9.18 3.37 -1.00
N VAL A 99 9.10 4.08 -2.13
CA VAL A 99 8.01 3.94 -3.10
C VAL A 99 7.90 2.49 -3.59
N ARG A 100 9.02 1.85 -3.96
CA ARG A 100 9.01 0.43 -4.36
C ARG A 100 8.44 -0.49 -3.28
N LYS A 101 8.80 -0.28 -2.01
CA LYS A 101 8.22 -1.04 -0.88
C LYS A 101 6.72 -0.82 -0.78
N CYS A 102 6.23 0.41 -0.97
CA CYS A 102 4.80 0.69 -1.00
C CYS A 102 4.10 -0.12 -2.10
N VAL A 103 4.68 -0.18 -3.32
CA VAL A 103 4.15 -0.99 -4.43
C VAL A 103 4.08 -2.47 -4.06
N ASP A 104 5.18 -3.01 -3.50
CA ASP A 104 5.22 -4.41 -3.08
C ASP A 104 4.14 -4.71 -2.04
N ARG A 105 3.93 -3.82 -1.06
CA ARG A 105 2.87 -3.98 -0.05
C ARG A 105 1.47 -3.88 -0.66
N CYS A 106 1.26 -2.98 -1.61
CA CYS A 106 0.00 -2.86 -2.32
C CYS A 106 -0.33 -4.14 -3.11
N LEU A 107 0.64 -4.70 -3.83
CA LEU A 107 0.46 -5.94 -4.58
C LEU A 107 0.23 -7.14 -3.65
N ASP A 108 0.98 -7.25 -2.54
CA ASP A 108 0.76 -8.28 -1.52
C ASP A 108 -0.68 -8.24 -0.97
N ALA A 109 -1.19 -7.04 -0.66
CA ALA A 109 -2.54 -6.86 -0.17
C ALA A 109 -3.59 -7.23 -1.22
N ALA A 110 -3.35 -6.86 -2.48
CA ALA A 110 -4.26 -7.13 -3.59
C ALA A 110 -4.41 -8.62 -3.91
N GLU A 111 -3.30 -9.35 -3.88
CA GLU A 111 -3.25 -10.80 -4.05
C GLU A 111 -3.87 -11.54 -2.86
N THR A 112 -3.68 -11.02 -1.65
CA THR A 112 -4.22 -11.67 -0.43
C THR A 112 -5.72 -11.46 -0.28
N TYR A 113 -6.24 -10.30 -0.70
CA TYR A 113 -7.65 -9.92 -0.58
C TYR A 113 -8.25 -9.48 -1.92
N PRO A 114 -8.31 -10.37 -2.92
CA PRO A 114 -8.70 -10.01 -4.29
C PRO A 114 -10.16 -9.56 -4.39
N GLU A 115 -11.04 -10.10 -3.55
CA GLU A 115 -12.48 -9.82 -3.54
C GLU A 115 -12.86 -8.57 -2.72
N THR A 116 -11.91 -7.99 -1.97
CA THR A 116 -12.19 -6.80 -1.16
C THR A 116 -12.05 -5.53 -2.01
N THR A 117 -13.12 -5.14 -2.71
CA THR A 117 -13.10 -4.03 -3.67
C THR A 117 -12.59 -2.70 -3.11
N GLN A 118 -12.88 -2.37 -1.84
CA GLN A 118 -12.37 -1.13 -1.26
C GLN A 118 -10.85 -1.15 -1.04
N LEU A 119 -10.29 -2.31 -0.67
CA LEU A 119 -8.83 -2.51 -0.61
C LEU A 119 -8.22 -2.36 -2.00
N GLN A 120 -8.85 -2.97 -3.01
CA GLN A 120 -8.43 -2.87 -4.41
C GLN A 120 -8.42 -1.41 -4.88
N LYS A 121 -9.44 -0.62 -4.54
CA LYS A 121 -9.46 0.82 -4.84
C LYS A 121 -8.26 1.55 -4.25
N ASN A 122 -7.93 1.32 -2.97
CA ASN A 122 -6.76 1.93 -2.34
C ASN A 122 -5.47 1.53 -3.05
N VAL A 123 -5.31 0.23 -3.36
CA VAL A 123 -4.14 -0.32 -4.07
C VAL A 123 -3.98 0.34 -5.44
N TRP A 124 -5.02 0.30 -6.27
CA TRP A 124 -4.91 0.74 -7.66
C TRP A 124 -4.83 2.26 -7.78
N LEU A 125 -5.45 3.03 -6.87
CA LEU A 125 -5.22 4.47 -6.78
C LEU A 125 -3.78 4.81 -6.40
N THR A 126 -3.13 3.97 -5.57
CA THR A 126 -1.72 4.13 -5.20
C THR A 126 -0.81 3.85 -6.40
N ILE A 127 -1.03 2.72 -7.07
CA ILE A 127 -0.17 2.24 -8.17
C ILE A 127 -0.39 3.05 -9.46
N CYS A 128 -1.59 3.56 -9.72
CA CYS A 128 -1.91 4.37 -10.90
C CYS A 128 -1.25 5.78 -10.87
N ASN A 129 -0.37 6.07 -9.90
CA ASN A 129 0.41 7.29 -9.91
C ASN A 129 1.45 7.25 -11.05
N ASP A 130 1.38 8.21 -11.98
CA ASP A 130 2.28 8.28 -13.14
C ASP A 130 3.77 8.28 -12.79
N TYR A 131 4.15 8.92 -11.67
CA TYR A 131 5.54 8.91 -11.19
C TYR A 131 6.02 7.47 -10.94
N LEU A 132 5.20 6.68 -10.25
CA LEU A 132 5.50 5.28 -9.94
C LEU A 132 5.64 4.45 -11.22
N LEU A 133 4.71 4.61 -12.16
CA LEU A 133 4.71 3.86 -13.41
C LEU A 133 5.91 4.16 -14.31
N GLN A 134 6.65 5.25 -14.05
CA GLN A 134 7.89 5.61 -14.74
C GLN A 134 9.16 5.11 -14.03
N LEU A 135 9.07 4.66 -12.77
CA LEU A 135 10.23 4.20 -12.00
C LEU A 135 10.81 2.88 -12.54
N SER A 136 12.13 2.76 -12.45
CA SER A 136 12.84 1.49 -12.68
C SER A 136 12.78 0.58 -11.45
N GLY A 137 12.87 -0.73 -11.67
CA GLY A 137 12.94 -1.73 -10.60
C GLY A 137 11.59 -2.13 -10.00
N ILE A 138 10.47 -1.76 -10.65
CA ILE A 138 9.15 -2.31 -10.35
C ILE A 138 8.97 -3.61 -11.15
N ASN A 139 8.40 -4.63 -10.51
CA ASN A 139 8.06 -5.88 -11.19
C ASN A 139 6.80 -5.69 -12.06
N PHE A 140 6.99 -5.16 -13.27
CA PHE A 140 5.88 -4.88 -14.19
C PHE A 140 5.09 -6.12 -14.58
N TYR A 141 5.70 -7.30 -14.62
CA TYR A 141 4.99 -8.56 -14.86
C TYR A 141 3.97 -8.84 -13.75
N ARG A 142 4.41 -8.84 -12.47
CA ARG A 142 3.52 -9.04 -11.33
C ARG A 142 2.43 -7.97 -11.29
N THR A 143 2.79 -6.71 -11.49
CA THR A 143 1.82 -5.61 -11.54
C THR A 143 0.75 -5.83 -12.61
N CYS A 144 1.12 -6.21 -13.83
CA CYS A 144 0.18 -6.53 -14.91
C CYS A 144 -0.74 -7.69 -14.54
N LYS A 145 -0.17 -8.80 -14.06
CA LYS A 145 -0.92 -10.01 -13.73
C LYS A 145 -2.00 -9.70 -12.67
N VAL A 146 -1.58 -9.12 -11.54
CA VAL A 146 -2.47 -8.81 -10.41
C VAL A 146 -3.53 -7.76 -10.80
N ALA A 147 -3.18 -6.81 -11.68
CA ALA A 147 -4.12 -5.81 -12.19
C ALA A 147 -5.22 -6.43 -13.05
N LEU A 148 -4.87 -7.38 -13.93
CA LEU A 148 -5.83 -8.10 -14.77
C LEU A 148 -6.74 -9.01 -13.93
N GLU A 149 -6.16 -9.76 -12.99
CA GLU A 149 -6.94 -10.57 -12.03
C GLU A 149 -7.92 -9.70 -11.23
N SER A 150 -7.47 -8.56 -10.71
CA SER A 150 -8.30 -7.65 -9.93
C SER A 150 -9.45 -7.06 -10.75
N MET A 151 -9.22 -6.78 -12.03
CA MET A 151 -10.25 -6.32 -12.97
C MET A 151 -11.34 -7.36 -13.16
N LEU A 152 -10.96 -8.64 -13.31
CA LEU A 152 -11.91 -9.73 -13.52
C LEU A 152 -12.73 -10.03 -12.26
N ILE A 153 -12.10 -9.99 -11.09
CA ILE A 153 -12.74 -10.39 -9.82
C ILE A 153 -13.72 -9.34 -9.29
N ASN A 154 -13.38 -8.05 -9.38
CA ASN A 154 -14.12 -7.04 -8.61
C ASN A 154 -15.36 -6.47 -9.31
N ASN A 155 -15.46 -6.60 -10.65
CA ASN A 155 -16.54 -6.02 -11.46
C ASN A 155 -16.87 -4.53 -11.11
N ASP A 156 -15.89 -3.77 -10.63
CA ASP A 156 -16.03 -2.36 -10.23
C ASP A 156 -15.44 -1.46 -11.31
N ALA A 157 -16.24 -0.55 -11.86
CA ALA A 157 -15.82 0.32 -12.96
C ALA A 157 -14.65 1.26 -12.61
N GLY A 158 -14.42 1.55 -11.32
CA GLY A 158 -13.25 2.29 -10.86
C GLY A 158 -11.99 1.44 -10.92
N VAL A 159 -12.05 0.23 -10.35
CA VAL A 159 -10.97 -0.76 -10.41
C VAL A 159 -10.58 -1.05 -11.85
N SER A 160 -11.55 -1.37 -12.73
CA SER A 160 -11.27 -1.69 -14.14
C SER A 160 -10.59 -0.54 -14.88
N ARG A 161 -11.02 0.72 -14.68
CA ARG A 161 -10.37 1.86 -15.33
C ARG A 161 -8.92 2.05 -14.89
N MET A 162 -8.64 1.91 -13.59
CA MET A 162 -7.27 2.06 -13.07
C MET A 162 -6.36 0.92 -13.53
N THR A 163 -6.84 -0.33 -13.50
CA THR A 163 -6.04 -1.48 -13.92
C THR A 163 -5.76 -1.46 -15.41
N ILE A 164 -6.73 -1.08 -16.26
CA ILE A 164 -6.51 -0.89 -17.70
C ILE A 164 -5.46 0.20 -17.96
N ALA A 165 -5.55 1.33 -17.27
CA ALA A 165 -4.58 2.42 -17.41
C ALA A 165 -3.16 1.97 -17.03
N ILE A 166 -3.01 1.26 -15.92
CA ILE A 166 -1.74 0.69 -15.46
C ILE A 166 -1.20 -0.29 -16.51
N VAL A 167 -1.99 -1.27 -16.93
CA VAL A 167 -1.58 -2.30 -17.91
C VAL A 167 -1.14 -1.65 -19.22
N SER A 168 -1.86 -0.63 -19.70
CA SER A 168 -1.53 0.10 -20.92
C SER A 168 -0.16 0.79 -20.87
N ILE A 169 0.30 1.17 -19.67
CA ILE A 169 1.61 1.82 -19.47
C ILE A 169 2.71 0.80 -19.22
N VAL A 170 2.44 -0.26 -18.45
CA VAL A 170 3.48 -1.20 -18.00
C VAL A 170 3.69 -2.36 -18.96
N ALA A 171 2.67 -2.82 -19.69
CA ALA A 171 2.80 -3.94 -20.63
C ALA A 171 3.84 -3.65 -21.75
N PRO A 172 3.90 -2.45 -22.36
CA PRO A 172 4.94 -2.13 -23.33
C PRO A 172 6.36 -2.10 -22.75
N LYS A 173 6.50 -1.94 -21.43
CA LYS A 173 7.79 -1.88 -20.72
C LYS A 173 8.30 -3.27 -20.31
N MET A 174 7.47 -4.31 -20.42
CA MET A 174 7.86 -5.68 -20.12
C MET A 174 8.77 -6.23 -21.24
N ARG A 175 9.80 -6.99 -20.87
CA ARG A 175 10.64 -7.67 -21.86
C ARG A 175 9.81 -8.71 -22.62
N SER A 176 10.13 -8.95 -23.89
CA SER A 176 9.33 -9.77 -24.82
C SER A 176 9.16 -11.25 -24.42
N GLN A 177 9.87 -11.74 -23.40
CA GLN A 177 9.70 -13.10 -22.87
C GLN A 177 8.59 -13.15 -21.81
N ASP A 178 8.49 -12.16 -20.91
CA ASP A 178 7.48 -12.12 -19.84
C ASP A 178 6.08 -11.79 -20.39
N ALA A 179 6.01 -10.98 -21.44
CA ALA A 179 4.74 -10.60 -22.08
C ALA A 179 4.03 -11.78 -22.78
N ARG A 180 4.77 -12.81 -23.22
CA ARG A 180 4.19 -13.99 -23.91
C ARG A 180 3.46 -14.94 -22.97
N ILE A 181 3.73 -14.87 -21.66
CA ILE A 181 3.17 -15.78 -20.64
C ILE A 181 1.86 -15.22 -20.06
N LEU A 182 1.61 -13.91 -20.22
CA LEU A 182 0.44 -13.23 -19.67
C LEU A 182 -0.91 -13.79 -20.19
N PRO A 183 -1.09 -14.09 -21.50
CA PRO A 183 -2.36 -14.61 -22.01
C PRO A 183 -2.67 -16.03 -21.52
N VAL A 184 -1.65 -16.87 -21.34
CA VAL A 184 -1.81 -18.31 -21.04
C VAL A 184 -2.37 -18.57 -19.64
N MET A 185 -2.26 -17.61 -18.72
CA MET A 185 -2.71 -17.75 -17.32
C MET A 185 -4.12 -17.22 -17.04
N LEU A 186 -4.72 -16.44 -17.94
CA LEU A 186 -6.11 -15.97 -17.78
C LEU A 186 -7.14 -17.03 -18.19
N ASP A 187 -6.69 -18.12 -18.81
CA ASP A 187 -7.50 -19.23 -19.32
C ASP A 187 -7.48 -20.49 -18.40
N THR A 188 -6.90 -20.39 -17.20
CA THR A 188 -6.90 -21.44 -16.14
C THR A 188 -7.56 -20.92 -14.88
#